data_AF-A0AB36YJ04-F1
#
_entry.id   AF-A0AB36YJ04-F1
#
_cell.length_a   1.000
_cell.length_b   1.000
_cell.length_c   1.000
_cell.angle_alpha   90.00
_cell.angle_beta   90.00
_cell.angle_gamma   90.00
#
_symmetry.space_group_name_H-M   'P 1'
#
loop_
_entity.id
_entity.type
_entity.pdbx_description
1 polymer ?
#
loop_
_entity_poly.entity_id
_entity_poly.type
_entity_poly.pdbx_seq_one_letter_code
_entity_poly.pdbx_strand_id
1 'polypeptide(L)'
;MEAAIFGFIGALMGAVLGFIGSLISTFGKSKDTQLDVRTKVVTNERAQWRKDMRDLAAAYVVLSTHLANTSDSSAEDTNEFERTRVLIRLRLNAHPDHKLDAKLLRTLPLIATHTKNKNLGSLKTSIEEFELDMQTLLKREWDKSKREAESGNIASSDRHAA
;
A
#
# COMPACT_ATOMS: atom_id res chain seq x y z
N MET A 1 23.78 10.92 6.07
CA MET A 1 22.32 10.68 5.89
C MET A 1 21.96 9.21 6.04
N GLU A 2 22.78 8.27 5.55
CA GLU A 2 22.52 6.82 5.64
C GLU A 2 22.32 6.30 7.08
N ALA A 3 23.15 6.72 8.04
CA ALA A 3 23.02 6.29 9.44
C ALA A 3 21.67 6.68 10.09
N ALA A 4 21.07 7.80 9.68
CA ALA A 4 19.76 8.24 10.18
C ALA A 4 18.63 7.39 9.58
N ILE A 5 18.76 6.98 8.32
CA ILE A 5 17.80 6.11 7.62
C ILE A 5 17.83 4.70 8.22
N PHE A 6 19.02 4.15 8.49
CA PHE A 6 19.16 2.86 9.17
C PHE A 6 18.66 2.90 10.62
N GLY A 7 18.90 4.01 11.35
CA GLY A 7 18.35 4.21 12.69
C GLY A 7 16.82 4.26 12.72
N PHE A 8 16.21 4.91 11.72
CA PHE A 8 14.75 5.01 11.61
C PHE A 8 14.11 3.67 11.24
N ILE A 9 14.70 2.92 10.30
CA ILE A 9 14.25 1.57 9.92
C ILE A 9 14.42 0.61 11.10
N GLY A 10 15.53 0.70 11.85
CA GLY A 10 15.79 -0.09 13.05
C GLY A 10 14.78 0.19 14.17
N ALA A 11 14.44 1.46 14.41
CA ALA A 11 13.43 1.84 15.39
C ALA A 11 12.02 1.38 14.98
N LEU A 12 11.69 1.43 13.69
CA LEU A 12 10.40 1.00 13.16
C LEU A 12 10.24 -0.52 13.22
N MET A 13 11.29 -1.27 12.85
CA MET A 13 11.35 -2.73 13.03
C MET A 13 11.31 -3.12 14.51
N GLY A 14 12.01 -2.40 15.38
CA GLY A 14 12.00 -2.63 16.83
C GLY A 14 10.64 -2.38 17.47
N ALA A 15 9.91 -1.35 17.04
CA ALA A 15 8.56 -1.08 17.49
C ALA A 15 7.56 -2.15 17.04
N VAL A 16 7.69 -2.63 15.80
CA VAL A 16 6.88 -3.74 15.26
C VAL A 16 7.17 -5.05 16.01
N LEU A 17 8.43 -5.39 16.23
CA LEU A 17 8.82 -6.60 16.97
C LEU A 17 8.44 -6.52 18.46
N GLY A 18 8.58 -5.35 19.08
CA GLY A 18 8.15 -5.11 20.46
C GLY A 18 6.63 -5.20 20.63
N PHE A 19 5.88 -4.71 19.65
CA PHE A 19 4.44 -4.90 19.58
C PHE A 19 4.06 -6.37 19.38
N ILE A 20 4.73 -7.10 18.48
CA ILE A 20 4.52 -8.54 18.30
C ILE A 20 4.85 -9.32 19.59
N GLY A 21 5.92 -8.94 20.31
CA GLY A 21 6.29 -9.54 21.59
C GLY A 21 5.26 -9.31 22.70
N SER A 22 4.68 -8.11 22.79
CA SER A 22 3.61 -7.81 23.76
C SER A 22 2.29 -8.49 23.41
N LEU A 23 2.06 -8.78 22.12
CA LEU A 23 0.94 -9.60 21.67
C LEU A 23 1.15 -11.06 22.08
N ILE A 24 2.34 -11.64 21.85
CA ILE A 24 2.70 -13.04 22.21
C ILE A 24 2.46 -13.31 23.70
N SER A 25 2.83 -12.37 24.58
CA SER A 25 2.62 -12.52 26.03
C SER A 25 1.15 -12.51 26.44
N THR A 26 0.25 -12.01 25.59
CA THR A 26 -1.20 -11.93 25.82
C THR A 26 -1.97 -13.16 25.31
N PHE A 27 -1.37 -14.02 24.46
CA PHE A 27 -2.03 -15.22 23.92
C PHE A 27 -2.31 -16.32 24.97
N GLY A 28 -1.83 -16.18 26.21
CA GLY A 28 -2.16 -17.08 27.32
C GLY A 28 -3.54 -16.88 27.96
N LYS A 29 -4.33 -15.89 27.52
CA LYS A 29 -5.70 -15.61 28.04
C LYS A 29 -6.79 -15.93 27.01
N SER A 30 -8.02 -16.13 27.48
CA SER A 30 -9.18 -16.80 26.86
C SER A 30 -9.45 -16.55 25.36
N LYS A 31 -10.24 -17.44 24.74
CA LYS A 31 -10.62 -17.38 23.31
C LYS A 31 -11.22 -16.02 22.90
N ASP A 32 -12.01 -15.38 23.77
CA ASP A 32 -12.60 -14.07 23.50
C ASP A 32 -11.54 -12.95 23.53
N THR A 33 -10.55 -13.04 24.42
CA THR A 33 -9.39 -12.14 24.43
C THR A 33 -8.54 -12.31 23.17
N GLN A 34 -8.36 -13.55 22.69
CA GLN A 34 -7.59 -13.81 21.46
C GLN A 34 -8.27 -13.25 20.20
N LEU A 35 -9.61 -13.32 20.10
CA LEU A 35 -10.36 -12.76 18.97
C LEU A 35 -10.30 -11.22 18.95
N ASP A 36 -10.47 -10.57 20.10
CA ASP A 36 -10.37 -9.11 20.23
C ASP A 36 -8.95 -8.61 19.87
N VAL A 37 -7.91 -9.28 20.39
CA VAL A 37 -6.52 -8.97 20.07
C VAL A 37 -6.24 -9.14 18.58
N ARG A 38 -6.68 -10.25 17.96
CA ARG A 38 -6.49 -10.49 16.52
C ARG A 38 -7.17 -9.42 15.66
N THR A 39 -8.40 -9.03 15.98
CA THR A 39 -9.13 -7.99 15.25
C THR A 39 -8.42 -6.64 15.34
N LYS A 40 -7.92 -6.27 16.53
CA LYS A 40 -7.13 -5.04 16.73
C LYS A 40 -5.84 -5.03 15.92
N VAL A 41 -5.09 -6.14 15.92
CA VAL A 41 -3.84 -6.25 15.15
C VAL A 41 -4.11 -6.12 13.65
N VAL A 42 -5.06 -6.90 13.10
CA VAL A 42 -5.39 -6.85 11.67
C VAL A 42 -5.88 -5.46 11.25
N THR A 43 -6.67 -4.80 12.10
CA THR A 43 -7.16 -3.43 11.84
C THR A 43 -6.01 -2.43 11.79
N ASN A 44 -5.04 -2.54 12.71
CA ASN A 44 -3.85 -1.70 12.73
C ASN A 44 -2.94 -1.94 11.53
N GLU A 45 -2.66 -3.20 11.20
CA GLU A 45 -1.87 -3.57 10.01
C GLU A 45 -2.52 -3.04 8.73
N ARG A 46 -3.86 -3.13 8.59
CA ARG A 46 -4.57 -2.55 7.44
C ARG A 46 -4.56 -1.03 7.44
N ALA A 47 -4.61 -0.38 8.60
CA ALA A 47 -4.48 1.07 8.70
C ALA A 47 -3.08 1.52 8.25
N GLN A 48 -2.04 0.82 8.68
CA GLN A 48 -0.67 1.07 8.26
C GLN A 48 -0.49 0.81 6.76
N TRP A 49 -1.00 -0.32 6.25
CA TRP A 49 -0.99 -0.63 4.83
C TRP A 49 -1.67 0.47 4.00
N ARG A 50 -2.84 0.97 4.41
CA ARG A 50 -3.52 2.08 3.72
C ARG A 50 -2.69 3.36 3.74
N LYS A 51 -2.00 3.66 4.85
CA LYS A 51 -1.11 4.82 4.94
C LYS A 51 0.05 4.66 3.96
N ASP A 52 0.77 3.55 4.03
CA ASP A 52 1.93 3.27 3.17
C ASP A 52 1.54 3.28 1.69
N MET A 53 0.37 2.76 1.32
CA MET A 53 -0.14 2.79 -0.05
C MET A 53 -0.41 4.21 -0.55
N ARG A 54 -0.93 5.12 0.31
CA ARG A 54 -1.09 6.54 -0.06
C ARG A 54 0.25 7.22 -0.28
N ASP A 55 1.19 6.99 0.63
CA ASP A 55 2.53 7.59 0.57
C ASP A 55 3.27 7.14 -0.70
N LEU A 56 3.21 5.85 -1.03
CA LEU A 56 3.79 5.29 -2.26
C LEU A 56 3.09 5.80 -3.52
N ALA A 57 1.75 5.84 -3.54
CA ALA A 57 1.00 6.33 -4.69
C ALA A 57 1.34 7.80 -4.98
N ALA A 58 1.41 8.64 -3.94
CA ALA A 58 1.79 10.04 -4.07
C ALA A 58 3.23 10.19 -4.59
N ALA A 59 4.19 9.45 -4.03
CA ALA A 59 5.57 9.46 -4.51
C ALA A 59 5.66 9.04 -5.98
N TYR A 60 4.92 8.01 -6.38
CA TYR A 60 4.91 7.52 -7.77
C TYR A 60 4.42 8.58 -8.74
N VAL A 61 3.32 9.27 -8.41
CA VAL A 61 2.76 10.36 -9.22
C VAL A 61 3.74 11.52 -9.34
N VAL A 62 4.33 11.95 -8.23
CA VAL A 62 5.32 13.06 -8.21
C VAL A 62 6.54 12.72 -9.07
N LEU A 63 7.13 11.54 -8.88
CA LEU A 63 8.27 11.08 -9.65
C LEU A 63 7.93 10.93 -11.13
N SER A 64 6.76 10.37 -11.46
CA SER A 64 6.32 10.20 -12.85
C SER A 64 6.19 11.54 -13.58
N THR A 65 5.69 12.56 -12.89
CA THR A 65 5.49 13.91 -13.41
C THR A 65 6.81 14.65 -13.52
N HIS A 66 7.65 14.56 -12.49
CA HIS A 66 8.98 15.18 -12.49
C HIS A 66 9.83 14.66 -13.65
N LEU A 67 9.96 13.33 -13.77
CA LEU A 67 10.74 12.65 -14.81
C LEU A 67 10.23 12.95 -16.22
N ALA A 68 8.92 13.12 -16.40
CA ALA A 68 8.34 13.43 -17.70
C ALA A 68 8.57 14.89 -18.12
N ASN A 69 8.67 15.81 -17.16
CA ASN A 69 8.84 17.25 -17.42
C ASN A 69 10.30 17.71 -17.44
N THR A 70 11.23 16.96 -16.82
CA THR A 70 12.65 17.32 -16.83
C THR A 70 13.39 16.72 -18.04
N SER A 71 14.35 17.47 -18.56
CA SER A 71 15.36 16.94 -19.50
C SER A 71 16.55 16.29 -18.79
N ASP A 72 16.75 16.63 -17.52
CA ASP A 72 17.89 16.24 -16.71
C ASP A 72 17.37 15.50 -15.47
N SER A 73 17.11 14.20 -15.63
CA SER A 73 16.68 13.34 -14.53
C SER A 73 17.88 12.60 -13.98
N SER A 74 18.06 12.60 -12.67
CA SER A 74 19.13 11.82 -12.05
C SER A 74 18.84 10.31 -12.18
N ALA A 75 19.91 9.50 -12.15
CA ALA A 75 19.77 8.05 -12.06
C ALA A 75 19.05 7.65 -10.76
N GLU A 76 19.21 8.44 -9.69
CA GLU A 76 18.55 8.24 -8.40
C GLU A 76 17.03 8.39 -8.51
N ASP A 77 16.54 9.46 -9.15
CA ASP A 77 15.09 9.68 -9.35
C ASP A 77 14.47 8.58 -10.20
N THR A 78 15.18 8.12 -11.23
CA THR A 78 14.73 7.02 -12.10
C THR A 78 14.66 5.70 -11.32
N ASN A 79 15.67 5.43 -10.48
CA ASN A 79 15.68 4.24 -9.64
C ASN A 79 14.56 4.28 -8.58
N GLU A 80 14.34 5.43 -7.96
CA GLU A 80 13.28 5.58 -6.94
C GLU A 80 11.89 5.48 -7.57
N PHE A 81 11.70 6.00 -8.80
CA PHE A 81 10.48 5.82 -9.57
C PHE A 81 10.16 4.35 -9.83
N GLU A 82 11.15 3.60 -10.32
CA GLU A 82 11.02 2.18 -10.59
C GLU A 82 10.82 1.36 -9.32
N ARG A 83 11.55 1.70 -8.25
CA ARG A 83 11.39 1.11 -6.92
C ARG A 83 9.97 1.32 -6.40
N THR A 84 9.45 2.54 -6.47
CA THR A 84 8.10 2.88 -5.99
C THR A 84 7.05 2.07 -6.75
N ARG A 85 7.18 1.94 -8.08
CA ARG A 85 6.31 1.10 -8.91
C ARG A 85 6.27 -0.35 -8.43
N VAL A 86 7.44 -0.93 -8.16
CA VAL A 86 7.57 -2.31 -7.67
C VAL A 86 6.95 -2.46 -6.29
N LEU A 87 7.19 -1.52 -5.37
CA LEU A 87 6.64 -1.56 -4.01
C LEU A 87 5.12 -1.48 -4.01
N ILE A 88 4.51 -0.62 -4.84
CA ILE A 88 3.05 -0.57 -5.01
C ILE A 88 2.54 -1.93 -5.48
N ARG A 89 3.17 -2.52 -6.51
CA ARG A 89 2.76 -3.82 -7.07
C ARG A 89 2.83 -4.95 -6.04
N LEU A 90 3.87 -4.98 -5.21
CA LEU A 90 4.03 -5.98 -4.15
C LEU A 90 2.99 -5.79 -3.03
N ARG A 91 2.74 -4.54 -2.61
CA ARG A 91 1.77 -4.25 -1.54
C ARG A 91 0.31 -4.40 -1.96
N LEU A 92 0.01 -4.24 -3.25
CA LEU A 92 -1.33 -4.45 -3.77
C LEU A 92 -1.81 -5.88 -3.49
N ASN A 93 -0.90 -6.85 -3.45
CA ASN A 93 -1.20 -8.28 -3.22
C ASN A 93 -2.39 -8.75 -4.10
N ALA A 94 -2.31 -8.40 -5.39
CA ALA A 94 -3.40 -8.48 -6.33
C ALA A 94 -3.95 -9.91 -6.50
N HIS A 95 -5.27 -10.04 -6.53
CA HIS A 95 -5.93 -11.28 -6.95
C HIS A 95 -6.13 -11.28 -8.47
N PRO A 96 -5.76 -12.35 -9.21
CA PRO A 96 -5.83 -12.40 -10.68
C PRO A 96 -7.20 -12.03 -11.25
N ASP A 97 -8.27 -12.45 -10.57
CA ASP A 97 -9.66 -12.24 -11.02
C ASP A 97 -10.30 -10.95 -10.48
N HIS A 98 -9.62 -10.20 -9.59
CA HIS A 98 -10.18 -8.99 -9.03
C HIS A 98 -10.00 -7.81 -9.99
N LYS A 99 -11.12 -7.34 -10.56
CA LYS A 99 -11.14 -6.31 -11.61
C LYS A 99 -10.38 -5.02 -11.25
N LEU A 100 -10.45 -4.58 -9.99
CA LEU A 100 -9.77 -3.35 -9.56
C LEU A 100 -8.26 -3.56 -9.50
N ASP A 101 -7.80 -4.72 -9.04
CA ASP A 101 -6.39 -5.05 -8.96
C ASP A 101 -5.80 -5.17 -10.37
N ALA A 102 -6.53 -5.83 -11.27
CA ALA A 102 -6.16 -5.94 -12.67
C ALA A 102 -6.03 -4.57 -13.35
N LYS A 103 -6.92 -3.62 -13.04
CA LYS A 103 -6.81 -2.24 -13.53
C LYS A 103 -5.55 -1.56 -13.00
N LEU A 104 -5.32 -1.58 -11.70
CA LEU A 104 -4.12 -0.97 -11.09
C LEU A 104 -2.82 -1.58 -11.63
N LEU A 105 -2.77 -2.91 -11.77
CA LEU A 105 -1.63 -3.63 -12.35
C LEU A 105 -1.37 -3.26 -13.81
N ARG A 106 -2.40 -2.88 -14.57
CA ARG A 106 -2.28 -2.40 -15.95
C ARG A 106 -1.85 -0.93 -16.00
N THR A 107 -2.37 -0.09 -15.12
CA THR A 107 -2.09 1.35 -15.15
C THR A 107 -0.66 1.68 -14.70
N LEU A 108 -0.10 0.94 -13.73
CA LEU A 108 1.29 1.13 -13.28
C LEU A 108 2.34 1.09 -14.42
N PRO A 109 2.42 0.05 -15.27
CA PRO A 109 3.36 0.04 -16.38
C PRO A 109 3.03 1.05 -17.48
N LEU A 110 1.76 1.46 -17.64
CA LEU A 110 1.37 2.52 -18.58
C LEU A 110 1.93 3.88 -18.16
N ILE A 111 1.79 4.24 -16.88
CA ILE A 111 2.40 5.46 -16.33
C ILE A 111 3.92 5.45 -16.59
N ALA A 112 4.60 4.36 -16.27
CA ALA A 112 6.04 4.22 -16.55
C ALA A 112 6.39 4.40 -18.03
N THR A 113 5.56 3.88 -18.93
CA THR A 113 5.76 4.01 -20.38
C THR A 113 5.58 5.47 -20.81
N HIS A 114 4.51 6.13 -20.36
CA HIS A 114 4.24 7.52 -20.70
C HIS A 114 5.27 8.49 -20.12
N THR A 115 5.75 8.23 -18.89
CA THR A 115 6.85 8.98 -18.27
C THR A 115 8.13 8.88 -19.10
N LYS A 116 8.56 7.67 -19.47
CA LYS A 116 9.78 7.46 -20.27
C LYS A 116 9.69 8.11 -21.64
N ASN A 117 8.51 8.09 -22.25
CA ASN A 117 8.26 8.68 -23.56
C ASN A 117 7.97 10.20 -23.48
N LYS A 118 7.97 10.80 -22.28
CA LYS A 118 7.61 12.21 -22.04
C LYS A 118 6.27 12.60 -22.67
N ASN A 119 5.33 11.67 -22.73
CA ASN A 119 3.99 11.90 -23.26
C ASN A 119 3.08 12.45 -22.15
N LEU A 120 3.16 13.77 -21.94
CA LEU A 120 2.45 14.44 -20.85
C LEU A 120 0.93 14.30 -20.91
N GLY A 121 0.35 14.26 -22.13
CA GLY A 121 -1.10 14.11 -22.32
C GLY A 121 -1.59 12.75 -21.81
N SER A 122 -1.00 11.66 -22.33
CA SER A 122 -1.37 10.31 -21.90
C SER A 122 -0.95 10.00 -20.47
N LEU A 123 0.16 10.60 -20.00
CA LEU A 123 0.61 10.49 -18.62
C LEU A 123 -0.44 11.05 -17.66
N LYS A 124 -0.95 12.26 -17.92
CA LYS A 124 -1.97 12.90 -17.09
C LYS A 124 -3.22 12.03 -16.96
N THR A 125 -3.74 11.52 -18.09
CA THR A 125 -4.90 10.61 -18.08
C THR A 125 -4.62 9.33 -17.28
N SER A 126 -3.44 8.73 -17.46
CA SER A 126 -3.09 7.50 -16.73
C SER A 126 -2.93 7.73 -15.22
N ILE A 127 -2.43 8.89 -14.80
CA ILE A 127 -2.34 9.30 -13.40
C ILE A 127 -3.74 9.48 -12.81
N GLU A 128 -4.64 10.19 -13.49
CA GLU A 128 -6.02 10.41 -13.03
C GLU A 128 -6.76 9.07 -12.85
N GLU A 129 -6.60 8.13 -13.79
CA GLU A 129 -7.17 6.78 -13.68
C GLU A 129 -6.57 6.01 -12.49
N PHE A 130 -5.24 6.05 -12.32
CA PHE A 130 -4.56 5.39 -11.20
C PHE A 130 -5.01 5.93 -9.85
N GLU A 131 -5.13 7.25 -9.70
CA GLU A 131 -5.57 7.90 -8.46
C GLU A 131 -7.00 7.49 -8.09
N LEU A 132 -7.91 7.45 -9.07
CA LEU A 132 -9.31 7.05 -8.85
C LEU A 132 -9.42 5.58 -8.43
N ASP A 133 -8.72 4.68 -9.12
CA ASP A 133 -8.70 3.26 -8.79
C ASP A 133 -8.04 3.02 -7.42
N MET A 134 -6.97 3.74 -7.09
CA MET A 134 -6.30 3.66 -5.79
C MET A 134 -7.20 4.17 -4.65
N GLN A 135 -7.90 5.30 -4.87
CA GLN A 135 -8.88 5.81 -3.91
C GLN A 135 -9.99 4.80 -3.66
N THR A 136 -10.46 4.15 -4.72
CA THR A 136 -11.48 3.10 -4.64
C THR A 136 -10.99 1.91 -3.82
N LEU A 137 -9.76 1.45 -4.04
CA LEU A 137 -9.14 0.36 -3.28
C LEU A 137 -9.05 0.71 -1.80
N LEU A 138 -8.47 1.88 -1.48
CA LEU A 138 -8.29 2.34 -0.10
C LEU A 138 -9.62 2.49 0.64
N LYS A 139 -10.68 2.97 -0.06
CA LYS A 139 -12.03 3.08 0.49
C LYS A 139 -12.63 1.70 0.80
N ARG A 140 -12.49 0.73 -0.09
CA ARG A 140 -12.98 -0.65 0.13
C ARG A 140 -12.34 -1.27 1.37
N GLU A 141 -11.03 -1.12 1.53
CA GLU A 141 -10.30 -1.65 2.70
C GLU A 141 -10.66 -0.92 4.00
N TRP A 142 -10.93 0.38 3.92
CA TRP A 142 -11.47 1.14 5.06
C TRP A 142 -12.84 0.62 5.48
N ASP A 143 -13.76 0.46 4.53
CA ASP A 143 -15.11 -0.01 4.80
C ASP A 143 -15.12 -1.48 5.30
N LYS A 144 -14.19 -2.32 4.81
CA LYS A 144 -13.97 -3.68 5.36
C LYS A 144 -13.52 -3.63 6.82
N SER A 145 -12.51 -2.80 7.12
CA SER A 145 -11.99 -2.66 8.49
C SER A 145 -13.05 -2.14 9.47
N LYS A 146 -13.90 -1.19 9.06
CA LYS A 146 -15.02 -0.71 9.89
C LYS A 146 -16.02 -1.81 10.23
N ARG A 147 -16.47 -2.58 9.23
CA ARG A 147 -17.44 -3.67 9.45
C ARG A 147 -16.90 -4.74 10.40
N GLU A 148 -15.63 -5.09 10.27
CA GLU A 148 -14.99 -6.06 11.16
C GLU A 148 -14.84 -5.51 12.59
N ALA A 149 -14.53 -4.22 12.75
CA ALA A 149 -14.47 -3.57 14.05
C ALA A 149 -15.85 -3.48 14.73
N GLU A 150 -16.91 -3.15 13.98
CA GLU A 150 -18.29 -3.08 14.48
C GLU A 150 -18.83 -4.46 14.87
N SER A 151 -18.46 -5.51 14.15
CA SER A 151 -18.95 -6.89 14.40
C SER A 151 -18.11 -7.67 15.42
N GLY A 152 -16.96 -7.13 15.87
CA GLY A 152 -16.04 -7.81 16.79
C GLY A 152 -15.44 -9.11 16.23
N ASN A 153 -15.66 -9.37 14.95
CA ASN A 153 -15.32 -10.62 14.29
C ASN A 153 -14.80 -10.27 12.90
N ILE A 154 -13.71 -10.91 12.49
CA ILE A 154 -13.16 -10.77 11.12
C ILE A 154 -14.06 -11.57 10.13
N ALA A 155 -15.38 -11.60 10.38
CA ALA A 155 -16.28 -12.68 10.00
C ALA A 155 -16.29 -12.94 8.49
N SER A 156 -15.81 -14.13 8.11
CA SER A 156 -16.22 -15.02 7.02
C SER A 156 -16.57 -14.46 5.63
N SER A 157 -16.31 -13.19 5.33
CA SER A 157 -16.60 -12.61 4.01
C SER A 157 -15.67 -13.14 2.91
N ASP A 158 -14.56 -13.77 3.30
CA ASP A 158 -13.65 -14.46 2.38
C ASP A 158 -14.23 -15.80 1.85
N ARG A 159 -15.44 -16.23 2.29
CA ARG A 159 -16.09 -17.45 1.76
C ARG A 159 -16.84 -17.25 0.44
N HIS A 160 -17.15 -16.03 0.00
CA HIS A 160 -18.00 -15.76 -1.17
C HIS A 160 -17.37 -14.81 -2.20
N ALA A 161 -16.04 -14.63 -2.13
CA ALA A 161 -15.27 -13.91 -3.16
C ALA A 161 -14.29 -14.84 -3.89
N ALA A 162 -14.71 -16.10 -4.08
CA ALA A 162 -14.10 -17.06 -5.01
C ALA A 162 -14.98 -17.15 -6.26
#